data_AF-S2XE00-F1
#
_entry.id   AF-S2XE00-F1
#
_cell.length_a   1.000
_cell.length_b   1.000
_cell.length_c   1.000
_cell.angle_alpha   90.00
_cell.angle_beta   90.00
_cell.angle_gamma   90.00
#
_symmetry.space_group_name_H-M   'P 1'
#
loop_
_entity.id
_entity.type
_entity.pdbx_description
1 polymer ?
#
loop_
_entity_poly.entity_id
_entity_poly.type
_entity_poly.pdbx_seq_one_letter_code
_entity_poly.pdbx_strand_id
1 'polypeptide(L)'
;MIIFQKDSLTVFQSALWKTTSSVVETDDLILVVDPNWLPLEIQEIQEFVANIRNGKDLYLLFTHGDFDHIIGYHAFPDAKVIGSKGMQEHPRKQYKLDLIQHFDNEYYVERTYPIEFPTIDLVIEKDGQQLVLGDTTMTFYLSPGHTHDGLFTVIEPLGIWITGDYLSDFELPYLFDSANAYLETLHKAQAILDSHNIKVLVPGHGQATDNENEIKRRIELAHDYLERLIDAVKREDAEAILSLEKEMPFPSNFTKECHQKNVEIIREENT
;
A
#
# COMPACT_ATOMS: atom_id res chain seq x y z
N MET A 1 -13.85 9.74 6.26
CA MET A 1 -12.38 9.70 6.36
C MET A 1 -11.93 8.69 7.39
N ILE A 2 -12.05 8.91 8.71
CA ILE A 2 -11.69 7.85 9.68
C ILE A 2 -12.64 6.64 9.54
N ILE A 3 -12.08 5.46 9.32
CA ILE A 3 -12.81 4.19 9.19
C ILE A 3 -12.45 3.18 10.28
N PHE A 4 -11.31 3.35 10.93
CA PHE A 4 -10.84 2.49 12.01
C PHE A 4 -10.03 3.31 13.01
N GLN A 5 -10.28 3.11 14.30
CA GLN A 5 -9.50 3.74 15.36
C GLN A 5 -9.37 2.78 16.54
N LYS A 6 -8.14 2.51 16.96
CA LYS A 6 -7.84 1.61 18.09
C LYS A 6 -6.51 1.99 18.73
N ASP A 7 -6.57 2.38 20.00
CA ASP A 7 -5.41 2.77 20.80
C ASP A 7 -4.50 3.78 20.05
N SER A 8 -3.33 3.32 19.61
CA SER A 8 -2.30 4.08 18.90
C SER A 8 -2.51 4.23 17.39
N LEU A 9 -3.56 3.64 16.80
CA LEU A 9 -3.79 3.63 15.35
C LEU A 9 -5.09 4.33 14.98
N THR A 10 -5.00 5.24 14.01
CA THR A 10 -6.14 5.83 13.31
C THR A 10 -5.96 5.62 11.81
N VAL A 11 -6.97 5.04 11.15
CA VAL A 11 -6.97 4.80 9.70
C VAL A 11 -8.02 5.67 9.04
N PHE A 12 -7.57 6.47 8.09
CA PHE A 12 -8.36 7.30 7.20
C PHE A 12 -8.55 6.57 5.87
N GLN A 13 -9.63 6.88 5.16
CA GLN A 13 -9.96 6.34 3.85
C GLN A 13 -10.52 7.43 2.96
N SER A 14 -10.01 7.51 1.73
CA SER A 14 -10.57 8.37 0.69
C SER A 14 -11.87 7.79 0.13
N ALA A 15 -12.72 8.68 -0.37
CA ALA A 15 -13.81 8.27 -1.25
C ALA A 15 -13.30 7.69 -2.59
N LEU A 16 -12.06 8.00 -2.97
CA LEU A 16 -11.40 7.49 -4.18
C LEU A 16 -10.70 6.16 -3.86
N TRP A 17 -11.02 5.14 -4.66
CA TRP A 17 -10.46 3.77 -4.59
C TRP A 17 -10.42 3.12 -3.22
N LYS A 18 -11.15 3.68 -2.24
CA LYS A 18 -11.03 3.28 -0.83
C LYS A 18 -9.58 3.30 -0.33
N THR A 19 -8.71 4.14 -0.90
CA THR A 19 -7.30 4.27 -0.50
C THR A 19 -7.23 4.67 0.96
N THR A 20 -6.31 4.07 1.71
CA THR A 20 -6.15 4.32 3.13
C THR A 20 -4.92 5.17 3.41
N SER A 21 -5.00 5.93 4.50
CA SER A 21 -3.85 6.58 5.11
C SER A 21 -3.89 6.27 6.59
N SER A 22 -2.75 5.96 7.20
CA SER A 22 -2.69 5.58 8.61
C SER A 22 -1.85 6.56 9.41
N VAL A 23 -2.32 6.90 10.61
CA VAL A 23 -1.54 7.62 11.62
C VAL A 23 -1.33 6.70 12.80
N VAL A 24 -0.06 6.42 13.12
CA VAL A 24 0.36 5.64 14.29
C VAL A 24 1.04 6.56 15.28
N GLU A 25 0.52 6.62 16.49
CA GLU A 25 1.08 7.36 17.61
C GLU A 25 1.73 6.41 18.61
N THR A 26 3.04 6.56 18.82
CA THR A 26 3.76 5.92 19.92
C THR A 26 4.29 6.97 20.88
N ASP A 27 4.91 6.56 21.98
CA ASP A 27 5.59 7.49 22.87
C ASP A 27 6.82 8.13 22.21
N ASP A 28 7.39 7.48 21.18
CA ASP A 28 8.63 7.87 20.52
C ASP A 28 8.40 8.76 19.28
N LEU A 29 7.30 8.55 18.55
CA LEU A 29 7.07 9.17 17.24
C LEU A 29 5.59 9.25 16.83
N ILE A 30 5.33 10.08 15.83
CA ILE A 30 4.14 9.99 14.96
C ILE A 30 4.57 9.45 13.60
N LEU A 31 3.91 8.41 13.12
CA LEU A 31 4.09 7.86 11.78
C LEU A 31 2.84 8.13 10.96
N VAL A 32 2.99 8.80 9.82
CA VAL A 32 1.97 8.88 8.78
C VAL A 32 2.35 7.90 7.68
N VAL A 33 1.40 7.13 7.20
CA VAL A 33 1.58 6.15 6.11
C VAL A 33 0.69 6.57 4.95
N ASP A 34 1.26 6.69 3.75
CA ASP A 34 0.59 7.01 2.48
C ASP A 34 -0.47 8.11 2.62
N PRO A 35 -0.09 9.40 2.59
CA PRO A 35 -1.03 10.50 2.71
C PRO A 35 -2.07 10.46 1.59
N ASN A 36 -3.33 10.58 2.01
CA ASN A 36 -4.51 10.41 1.16
C ASN A 36 -4.57 11.38 -0.05
N TRP A 37 -5.59 11.24 -0.90
CA TRP A 37 -5.65 11.90 -2.21
C TRP A 37 -5.93 13.41 -2.17
N LEU A 38 -7.07 13.77 -1.57
CA LEU A 38 -7.69 15.08 -1.80
C LEU A 38 -7.16 16.12 -0.81
N PRO A 39 -7.05 17.40 -1.19
CA PRO A 39 -6.51 18.44 -0.31
C PRO A 39 -7.21 18.52 1.05
N LEU A 40 -8.54 18.39 1.09
CA LEU A 40 -9.30 18.39 2.34
C LEU A 40 -9.06 17.12 3.17
N GLU A 41 -8.82 15.99 2.52
CA GLU A 41 -8.50 14.74 3.21
C GLU A 41 -7.11 14.80 3.86
N ILE A 42 -6.14 15.35 3.14
CA ILE A 42 -4.80 15.58 3.67
C ILE A 42 -4.84 16.62 4.81
N GLN A 43 -5.61 17.70 4.66
CA GLN A 43 -5.76 18.72 5.69
C GLN A 43 -6.31 18.12 7.00
N GLU A 44 -7.34 17.29 6.94
CA GLU A 44 -7.88 16.65 8.15
C GLU A 44 -6.86 15.70 8.79
N ILE A 45 -6.01 15.02 8.02
CA ILE A 45 -4.88 14.23 8.57
C ILE A 45 -3.83 15.15 9.22
N GLN A 46 -3.47 16.27 8.59
CA GLN A 46 -2.53 17.26 9.16
C GLN A 46 -3.04 17.83 10.48
N GLU A 47 -4.33 18.20 10.54
CA GLU A 47 -4.98 18.69 11.75
C GLU A 47 -4.99 17.62 12.85
N PHE A 48 -5.29 16.36 12.50
CA PHE A 48 -5.21 15.23 13.42
C PHE A 48 -3.80 15.06 13.98
N VAL A 49 -2.78 15.02 13.13
CA VAL A 49 -1.37 14.91 13.53
C VAL A 49 -0.96 16.08 14.42
N ALA A 50 -1.31 17.32 14.05
CA ALA A 50 -0.97 18.51 14.85
C ALA A 50 -1.53 18.45 16.28
N ASN A 51 -2.72 17.86 16.45
CA ASN A 51 -3.38 17.74 17.75
C ASN A 51 -2.71 16.70 18.67
N ILE A 52 -2.14 15.63 18.12
CA ILE A 52 -1.57 14.53 18.91
C ILE A 52 -0.03 14.56 19.00
N ARG A 53 0.65 15.24 18.07
CA ARG A 53 2.10 15.15 17.92
C ARG A 53 2.87 15.53 19.17
N ASN A 54 2.41 16.52 19.94
CA ASN A 54 2.99 16.90 21.25
C ASN A 54 4.54 16.94 21.29
N GLY A 55 5.16 17.49 20.24
CA GLY A 55 6.62 17.60 20.12
C GLY A 55 7.37 16.34 19.67
N LYS A 56 6.68 15.22 19.42
CA LYS A 56 7.26 13.98 18.88
C LYS A 56 7.79 14.18 17.46
N ASP A 57 8.81 13.40 17.10
CA ASP A 57 9.32 13.32 15.73
C ASP A 57 8.23 12.79 14.79
N LEU A 58 8.15 13.36 13.59
CA LEU A 58 7.23 12.93 12.55
C LEU A 58 7.98 12.12 11.50
N TYR A 59 7.43 10.97 11.16
CA TYR A 59 7.89 10.11 10.08
C TYR A 59 6.79 9.96 9.04
N LEU A 60 7.21 9.88 7.78
CA LEU A 60 6.33 9.64 6.65
C LEU A 60 6.78 8.38 5.94
N LEU A 61 5.99 7.32 6.02
CA LEU A 61 6.24 6.06 5.35
C LEU A 61 5.45 6.00 4.04
N PHE A 62 6.14 5.72 2.95
CA PHE A 62 5.50 5.31 1.71
C PHE A 62 5.60 3.80 1.54
N THR A 63 4.47 3.14 1.31
CA THR A 63 4.46 1.70 1.05
C THR A 63 5.02 1.39 -0.33
N HIS A 64 4.80 2.26 -1.32
CA HIS A 64 5.32 2.13 -2.68
C HIS A 64 5.18 3.44 -3.50
N GLY A 65 5.70 3.44 -4.73
CA GLY A 65 5.78 4.59 -5.63
C GLY A 65 4.55 4.89 -6.49
N ASP A 66 3.37 4.37 -6.15
CA ASP A 66 2.15 4.66 -6.90
C ASP A 66 1.61 6.05 -6.59
N PHE A 67 0.98 6.64 -7.61
CA PHE A 67 0.76 8.07 -7.64
C PHE A 67 -0.22 8.50 -6.54
N ASP A 68 -1.19 7.65 -6.22
CA ASP A 68 -2.20 7.85 -5.20
C ASP A 68 -1.70 7.73 -3.76
N HIS A 69 -0.57 7.06 -3.57
CA HIS A 69 0.10 6.93 -2.27
C HIS A 69 1.10 8.06 -2.04
N ILE A 70 1.78 8.53 -3.10
CA ILE A 70 2.81 9.58 -2.99
C ILE A 70 2.29 11.01 -3.12
N ILE A 71 1.04 11.19 -3.54
CA ILE A 71 0.48 12.50 -3.93
C ILE A 71 0.55 13.57 -2.84
N GLY A 72 0.43 13.17 -1.57
CA GLY A 72 0.50 14.07 -0.43
C GLY A 72 1.89 14.24 0.18
N TYR A 73 2.97 13.88 -0.53
CA TYR A 73 4.34 13.94 0.00
C TYR A 73 4.71 15.27 0.67
N HIS A 74 4.63 16.38 -0.04
CA HIS A 74 5.01 17.69 0.49
C HIS A 74 3.98 18.32 1.44
N ALA A 75 2.92 17.59 1.80
CA ALA A 75 2.02 18.01 2.87
C ALA A 75 2.65 17.86 4.27
N PHE A 76 3.72 17.07 4.42
CA PHE A 76 4.40 16.85 5.69
C PHE A 76 5.89 17.23 5.58
N PRO A 77 6.22 18.52 5.38
CA PRO A 77 7.55 18.97 4.96
C PRO A 77 8.66 18.78 6.01
N ASP A 78 8.30 18.54 7.28
CA ASP A 78 9.25 18.30 8.37
C ASP A 78 9.32 16.83 8.81
N ALA A 79 8.65 15.93 8.08
CA ALA A 79 8.71 14.49 8.33
C ALA A 79 10.00 13.87 7.78
N LYS A 80 10.55 12.90 8.50
CA LYS A 80 11.60 12.01 7.98
C LYS A 80 10.95 10.93 7.12
N VAL A 81 11.39 10.80 5.87
CA VAL A 81 10.76 9.91 4.89
C VAL A 81 11.37 8.51 4.93
N ILE A 82 10.52 7.50 5.05
CA ILE A 82 10.86 6.08 4.99
C ILE A 82 10.31 5.50 3.69
N GLY A 83 11.11 4.70 2.99
CA GLY A 83 10.69 4.01 1.78
C GLY A 83 11.70 2.96 1.33
N SER A 84 11.31 2.12 0.38
CA SER A 84 12.18 1.06 -0.12
C SER A 84 13.28 1.61 -1.04
N LYS A 85 14.35 0.81 -1.20
CA LYS A 85 15.40 1.07 -2.18
C LYS A 85 14.84 1.13 -3.61
N GLY A 86 13.86 0.27 -3.93
CA GLY A 86 13.18 0.25 -5.22
C GLY A 86 12.43 1.55 -5.52
N MET A 87 11.89 2.20 -4.47
CA MET A 87 11.19 3.48 -4.59
C MET A 87 12.19 4.63 -4.75
N GLN A 88 13.28 4.62 -3.96
CA GLN A 88 14.37 5.58 -4.11
C GLN A 88 14.93 5.57 -5.54
N GLU A 89 15.05 4.40 -6.16
CA GLU A 89 15.57 4.19 -7.50
C GLU A 89 14.48 4.04 -8.57
N HIS A 90 13.23 4.42 -8.26
CA HIS A 90 12.08 4.17 -9.13
C HIS A 90 12.34 4.69 -10.56
N PRO A 91 12.23 3.84 -11.60
CA PRO A 91 12.70 4.20 -12.95
C PRO A 91 11.77 5.19 -13.66
N ARG A 92 10.52 5.31 -13.19
CA ARG A 92 9.45 6.08 -13.84
C ARG A 92 8.89 7.21 -12.95
N LYS A 93 9.74 7.90 -12.19
CA LYS A 93 9.30 9.00 -11.29
C LYS A 93 8.47 10.05 -12.01
N GLN A 94 8.96 10.56 -13.14
CA GLN A 94 8.25 11.60 -13.90
C GLN A 94 6.86 11.13 -14.34
N TYR A 95 6.71 9.87 -14.77
CA TYR A 95 5.42 9.32 -15.15
C TYR A 95 4.42 9.34 -13.99
N LYS A 96 4.85 9.00 -12.76
CA LYS A 96 3.99 9.06 -11.57
C LYS A 96 3.58 10.50 -11.25
N LEU A 97 4.49 11.47 -11.41
CA LEU A 97 4.17 12.89 -11.26
C LEU A 97 3.20 13.40 -12.34
N ASP A 98 3.35 12.94 -13.58
CA ASP A 98 2.45 13.29 -14.68
C ASP A 98 1.03 12.75 -14.42
N LEU A 99 0.88 11.57 -13.80
CA LEU A 99 -0.41 11.03 -13.37
C LEU A 99 -1.08 11.92 -12.32
N ILE A 100 -0.33 12.38 -11.30
CA ILE A 100 -0.84 13.33 -10.30
C ILE A 100 -1.30 14.62 -10.98
N GLN A 101 -0.45 15.19 -11.84
CA GLN A 101 -0.75 16.45 -12.52
C GLN A 101 -1.96 16.30 -13.46
N HIS A 102 -2.11 15.16 -14.11
CA HIS A 102 -3.26 14.85 -14.96
C HIS A 102 -4.54 14.76 -14.13
N PHE A 103 -4.52 14.00 -13.03
CA PHE A 103 -5.63 13.90 -12.10
C PHE A 103 -6.06 15.28 -11.57
N ASP A 104 -5.10 16.09 -11.11
CA ASP A 104 -5.40 17.42 -10.59
C ASP A 104 -6.01 18.34 -11.67
N ASN A 105 -5.52 18.27 -12.91
CA ASN A 105 -6.07 19.06 -14.02
C ASN A 105 -7.46 18.58 -14.46
N GLU A 106 -7.70 17.27 -14.50
CA GLU A 106 -8.98 16.69 -14.92
C GLU A 106 -10.09 17.01 -13.92
N TYR A 107 -9.77 16.99 -12.63
CA TYR A 107 -10.72 17.21 -11.54
C TYR A 107 -10.66 18.61 -10.93
N TYR A 108 -9.88 19.53 -11.50
CA TYR A 108 -9.70 20.92 -11.03
C TYR A 108 -9.26 21.00 -9.56
N VAL A 109 -8.32 20.14 -9.16
CA VAL A 109 -7.78 20.09 -7.80
C VAL A 109 -6.63 21.08 -7.68
N GLU A 110 -6.70 21.96 -6.69
CA GLU A 110 -5.62 22.87 -6.31
C GLU A 110 -4.96 22.40 -5.01
N ARG A 111 -3.63 22.41 -4.97
CA ARG A 111 -2.84 21.99 -3.80
C ARG A 111 -2.00 23.15 -3.27
N THR A 112 -1.79 23.13 -1.96
CA THR A 112 -1.01 24.17 -1.24
C THR A 112 0.47 23.82 -1.11
N TYR A 113 0.90 22.68 -1.66
CA TYR A 113 2.26 22.16 -1.63
C TYR A 113 2.67 21.66 -3.03
N PRO A 114 3.97 21.61 -3.35
CA PRO A 114 4.45 21.16 -4.66
C PRO A 114 4.27 19.65 -4.87
N ILE A 115 4.08 19.25 -6.12
CA ILE A 115 4.06 17.84 -6.53
C ILE A 115 5.47 17.40 -6.88
N GLU A 116 6.05 16.52 -6.07
CA GLU A 116 7.38 15.94 -6.29
C GLU A 116 7.39 14.47 -5.89
N PHE A 117 8.34 13.72 -6.46
CA PHE A 117 8.50 12.32 -6.11
C PHE A 117 9.27 12.23 -4.78
N PRO A 118 8.86 11.38 -3.82
CA PRO A 118 9.50 11.30 -2.51
C PRO A 118 11.02 11.17 -2.54
N THR A 119 11.70 12.02 -1.77
CA THR A 119 13.12 11.84 -1.43
C THR A 119 13.19 11.05 -0.13
N ILE A 120 13.85 9.90 -0.15
CA ILE A 120 13.87 8.95 0.97
C ILE A 120 15.07 9.23 1.88
N ASP A 121 14.81 9.55 3.15
CA ASP A 121 15.83 9.75 4.18
C ASP A 121 16.30 8.42 4.78
N LEU A 122 15.37 7.48 4.96
CA LEU A 122 15.57 6.18 5.60
C LEU A 122 15.22 5.07 4.62
N VAL A 123 16.25 4.56 3.95
CA VAL A 123 16.10 3.59 2.85
C VAL A 123 16.07 2.16 3.39
N ILE A 124 15.04 1.41 3.00
CA ILE A 124 14.93 -0.01 3.30
C ILE A 124 15.49 -0.82 2.14
N GLU A 125 16.55 -1.61 2.40
CA GLU A 125 17.29 -2.32 1.35
C GLU A 125 17.06 -3.83 1.33
N LYS A 126 16.51 -4.40 2.42
CA LYS A 126 16.35 -5.85 2.56
C LYS A 126 15.22 -6.24 3.52
N ASP A 127 14.75 -7.48 3.36
CA ASP A 127 13.80 -8.11 4.28
C ASP A 127 14.34 -8.20 5.70
N GLY A 128 13.46 -7.94 6.67
CA GLY A 128 13.76 -7.96 8.11
C GLY A 128 14.63 -6.80 8.57
N GLN A 129 14.89 -5.78 7.73
CA GLN A 129 15.54 -4.56 8.18
C GLN A 129 14.69 -3.88 9.25
N GLN A 130 15.32 -3.38 10.30
CA GLN A 130 14.64 -2.76 11.43
C GLN A 130 15.05 -1.31 11.62
N LEU A 131 14.08 -0.48 11.98
CA LEU A 131 14.29 0.84 12.56
C LEU A 131 13.77 0.82 14.00
N VAL A 132 14.68 1.03 14.95
CA VAL A 132 14.39 1.04 16.38
C VAL A 132 14.46 2.47 16.88
N LEU A 133 13.35 2.96 17.44
CA LEU A 133 13.19 4.31 17.97
C LEU A 133 12.56 4.19 19.35
N GLY A 134 13.38 4.30 20.39
CA GLY A 134 12.95 4.07 21.78
C GLY A 134 12.39 2.65 21.97
N ASP A 135 11.13 2.56 22.39
CA ASP A 135 10.43 1.29 22.60
C ASP A 135 9.67 0.81 21.35
N THR A 136 9.67 1.63 20.29
CA THR A 136 9.04 1.30 19.00
C THR A 136 10.04 0.64 18.05
N THR A 137 9.69 -0.54 17.54
CA THR A 137 10.45 -1.22 16.46
C THR A 137 9.59 -1.35 15.22
N MET A 138 10.07 -0.83 14.08
CA MET A 138 9.47 -1.08 12.78
C MET A 138 10.34 -2.09 12.02
N THR A 139 9.77 -3.25 11.71
CA THR A 139 10.40 -4.30 10.89
C THR A 139 9.82 -4.24 9.48
N PHE A 140 10.70 -4.15 8.49
CA PHE A 140 10.32 -3.94 7.10
C PHE A 140 10.60 -5.18 6.24
N TYR A 141 9.72 -5.44 5.29
CA TYR A 141 9.85 -6.51 4.31
C TYR A 141 9.56 -5.96 2.91
N LEU A 142 10.44 -6.21 1.95
CA LEU A 142 10.20 -5.87 0.57
C LEU A 142 9.01 -6.70 0.06
N SER A 143 8.06 -6.10 -0.63
CA SER A 143 6.84 -6.76 -1.10
C SER A 143 6.62 -6.51 -2.60
N PRO A 144 7.51 -7.01 -3.47
CA PRO A 144 7.37 -6.85 -4.91
C PRO A 144 6.21 -7.68 -5.50
N GLY A 145 5.75 -7.29 -6.68
CA GLY A 145 4.74 -8.01 -7.46
C GLY A 145 3.59 -7.11 -7.92
N HIS A 146 2.98 -6.37 -6.99
CA HIS A 146 2.06 -5.29 -7.34
C HIS A 146 2.84 -4.20 -8.06
N THR A 147 3.85 -3.65 -7.38
CA THR A 147 4.94 -2.88 -7.98
C THR A 147 6.28 -3.50 -7.56
N HIS A 148 7.38 -3.10 -8.19
CA HIS A 148 8.71 -3.61 -7.86
C HIS A 148 9.25 -3.04 -6.54
N ASP A 149 8.65 -1.97 -6.02
CA ASP A 149 9.12 -1.17 -4.90
C ASP A 149 8.28 -1.27 -3.63
N GLY A 150 7.32 -2.19 -3.59
CA GLY A 150 6.45 -2.43 -2.44
C GLY A 150 7.17 -2.70 -1.13
N LEU A 151 6.55 -2.28 -0.03
CA LEU A 151 7.04 -2.48 1.32
C LEU A 151 5.93 -2.83 2.32
N PHE A 152 6.07 -3.97 2.99
CA PHE A 152 5.33 -4.30 4.21
C PHE A 152 6.07 -3.77 5.44
N THR A 153 5.31 -3.30 6.43
CA THR A 153 5.86 -2.80 7.69
C THR A 153 5.10 -3.34 8.88
N VAL A 154 5.80 -4.00 9.82
CA VAL A 154 5.26 -4.43 11.10
C VAL A 154 5.78 -3.52 12.21
N ILE A 155 4.86 -2.96 13.00
CA ILE A 155 5.16 -2.00 14.08
C ILE A 155 4.93 -2.69 15.42
N GLU A 156 6.01 -2.90 16.17
CA GLU A 156 6.03 -3.58 17.46
C GLU A 156 6.34 -2.59 18.60
N PRO A 157 5.78 -2.81 19.82
CA PRO A 157 4.96 -3.94 20.26
C PRO A 157 3.44 -3.80 19.94
N LEU A 158 3.06 -2.79 19.15
CA LEU A 158 1.67 -2.51 18.82
C LEU A 158 1.00 -3.65 18.05
N GLY A 159 1.75 -4.38 17.21
CA GLY A 159 1.21 -5.44 16.36
C GLY A 159 0.42 -4.90 15.18
N ILE A 160 0.80 -3.72 14.66
CA ILE A 160 0.19 -3.11 13.48
C ILE A 160 0.98 -3.58 12.26
N TRP A 161 0.29 -4.09 11.25
CA TRP A 161 0.88 -4.51 9.98
C TRP A 161 0.30 -3.68 8.84
N ILE A 162 1.16 -2.87 8.22
CA ILE A 162 0.88 -2.10 7.02
C ILE A 162 1.25 -2.94 5.80
N THR A 163 0.32 -3.14 4.88
CA THR A 163 0.49 -4.07 3.74
C THR A 163 0.49 -3.41 2.37
N GLY A 164 0.40 -2.08 2.26
CA GLY A 164 0.24 -1.41 0.97
C GLY A 164 -0.90 -2.04 0.17
N ASP A 165 -0.76 -2.14 -1.15
CA ASP A 165 -1.83 -2.62 -2.04
C ASP A 165 -1.96 -4.16 -2.07
N TYR A 166 -1.61 -4.80 -0.97
CA TYR A 166 -1.85 -6.19 -0.69
C TYR A 166 -2.88 -6.36 0.42
N LEU A 167 -3.55 -7.52 0.41
CA LEU A 167 -4.45 -7.96 1.48
C LEU A 167 -5.61 -6.98 1.74
N SER A 168 -6.15 -6.40 0.66
CA SER A 168 -7.44 -5.72 0.67
C SER A 168 -8.58 -6.68 1.02
N ASP A 169 -9.65 -6.19 1.65
CA ASP A 169 -10.86 -6.98 1.92
C ASP A 169 -11.70 -7.24 0.67
N PHE A 170 -11.50 -6.44 -0.38
CA PHE A 170 -12.28 -6.49 -1.60
C PHE A 170 -11.41 -6.65 -2.84
N GLU A 171 -10.29 -5.93 -2.94
CA GLU A 171 -9.48 -5.87 -4.15
C GLU A 171 -8.71 -7.18 -4.39
N LEU A 172 -8.85 -7.72 -5.60
CA LEU A 172 -8.08 -8.86 -6.06
C LEU A 172 -6.74 -8.36 -6.61
N PRO A 173 -5.69 -9.19 -6.62
CA PRO A 173 -4.35 -8.81 -7.05
C PRO A 173 -4.30 -8.03 -8.36
N TYR A 174 -3.62 -6.88 -8.34
CA TYR A 174 -3.16 -6.16 -9.52
C TYR A 174 -1.65 -6.33 -9.67
N LEU A 175 -1.22 -6.70 -10.87
CA LEU A 175 0.18 -6.94 -11.22
C LEU A 175 0.65 -5.80 -12.12
N PHE A 176 1.63 -5.02 -11.64
CA PHE A 176 2.38 -4.06 -12.44
C PHE A 176 3.88 -4.36 -12.47
N ASP A 177 4.33 -5.38 -11.74
CA ASP A 177 5.72 -5.85 -11.73
C ASP A 177 5.83 -7.33 -12.15
N SER A 178 5.42 -8.26 -11.28
CA SER A 178 5.63 -9.69 -11.52
C SER A 178 4.62 -10.58 -10.81
N ALA A 179 4.11 -11.61 -11.50
CA ALA A 179 3.20 -12.59 -10.93
C ALA A 179 3.93 -13.51 -9.93
N ASN A 180 5.12 -14.00 -10.31
CA ASN A 180 5.96 -14.80 -9.43
C ASN A 180 6.38 -14.02 -8.17
N ALA A 181 6.78 -12.76 -8.31
CA ALA A 181 7.13 -11.94 -7.15
C ALA A 181 5.92 -11.71 -6.23
N TYR A 182 4.73 -11.51 -6.79
CA TYR A 182 3.50 -11.38 -5.99
C TYR A 182 3.22 -12.64 -5.17
N LEU A 183 3.33 -13.84 -5.78
CA LEU A 183 3.15 -15.11 -5.06
C LEU A 183 4.17 -15.29 -3.93
N GLU A 184 5.45 -14.97 -4.16
CA GLU A 184 6.46 -14.99 -3.11
C GLU A 184 6.17 -13.98 -1.99
N THR A 185 5.62 -12.82 -2.33
CA THR A 185 5.14 -11.83 -1.36
C THR A 185 3.95 -12.37 -0.54
N LEU A 186 3.05 -13.17 -1.13
CA LEU A 186 1.97 -13.84 -0.38
C LEU A 186 2.52 -14.95 0.54
N HIS A 187 3.51 -15.72 0.12
CA HIS A 187 4.21 -16.66 1.01
C HIS A 187 4.87 -15.94 2.19
N LYS A 188 5.49 -14.79 1.92
CA LYS A 188 6.07 -13.92 2.94
C LYS A 188 5.01 -13.35 3.88
N ALA A 189 3.86 -12.96 3.37
CA ALA A 189 2.72 -12.49 4.16
C ALA A 189 2.27 -13.55 5.17
N GLN A 190 2.17 -14.81 4.76
CA GLN A 190 1.85 -15.91 5.67
C GLN A 190 2.93 -16.07 6.75
N ALA A 191 4.22 -16.05 6.38
CA ALA A 191 5.31 -16.15 7.34
C ALA A 191 5.35 -14.97 8.34
N ILE A 192 5.01 -13.75 7.92
CA ILE A 192 4.89 -12.58 8.78
C ILE A 192 3.77 -12.78 9.81
N LEU A 193 2.59 -13.24 9.36
CA LEU A 193 1.45 -13.51 10.24
C LEU A 193 1.78 -14.57 11.29
N ASP A 194 2.55 -15.60 10.92
CA ASP A 194 2.93 -16.70 11.82
C ASP A 194 4.05 -16.32 12.81
N SER A 195 4.89 -15.34 12.47
CA SER A 195 6.10 -14.99 13.23
C SER A 195 5.95 -13.75 14.11
N HIS A 196 5.06 -12.82 13.74
CA HIS A 196 4.78 -11.61 14.50
C HIS A 196 3.46 -11.70 15.25
N ASN A 197 3.37 -11.00 16.38
CA ASN A 197 2.11 -10.86 17.13
C ASN A 197 1.23 -9.79 16.49
N ILE A 198 0.65 -10.09 15.33
CA ILE A 198 -0.21 -9.16 14.58
C ILE A 198 -1.57 -9.02 15.29
N LYS A 199 -1.93 -7.76 15.58
CA LYS A 199 -3.21 -7.38 16.20
C LYS A 199 -4.12 -6.62 15.24
N VAL A 200 -3.55 -5.89 14.29
CA VAL A 200 -4.30 -5.14 13.27
C VAL A 200 -3.54 -5.17 11.95
N LEU A 201 -4.23 -5.50 10.86
CA LEU A 201 -3.75 -5.30 9.49
C LEU A 201 -4.42 -4.07 8.88
N VAL A 202 -3.63 -3.25 8.18
CA VAL A 202 -4.10 -2.09 7.42
C VAL A 202 -3.62 -2.21 5.96
N PRO A 203 -4.54 -2.41 5.00
CA PRO A 203 -4.22 -2.39 3.58
C PRO A 203 -4.22 -0.98 3.02
N GLY A 204 -3.52 -0.76 1.91
CA GLY A 204 -3.51 0.48 1.12
C GLY A 204 -4.88 0.79 0.51
N HIS A 205 -5.73 -0.22 0.27
CA HIS A 205 -7.12 -0.05 -0.15
C HIS A 205 -8.08 -0.92 0.65
N GLY A 206 -9.18 -0.33 1.13
CA GLY A 206 -10.25 -1.06 1.81
C GLY A 206 -10.22 -0.94 3.33
N GLN A 207 -10.66 -1.98 4.04
CA GLN A 207 -10.86 -1.92 5.50
C GLN A 207 -9.69 -2.55 6.27
N ALA A 208 -9.26 -1.85 7.33
CA ALA A 208 -8.42 -2.43 8.36
C ALA A 208 -9.17 -3.55 9.11
N THR A 209 -8.44 -4.51 9.67
CA THR A 209 -9.04 -5.62 10.43
C THR A 209 -8.17 -6.03 11.60
N ASP A 210 -8.81 -6.32 12.74
CA ASP A 210 -8.19 -6.95 13.90
C ASP A 210 -8.62 -8.41 14.06
N ASN A 211 -9.19 -9.00 13.00
CA ASN A 211 -9.59 -10.39 12.96
C ASN A 211 -8.57 -11.22 12.17
N GLU A 212 -7.79 -12.03 12.86
CA GLU A 212 -6.78 -12.91 12.27
C GLU A 212 -7.35 -13.86 11.19
N ASN A 213 -8.60 -14.33 11.34
CA ASN A 213 -9.22 -15.17 10.32
C ASN A 213 -9.54 -14.39 9.05
N GLU A 214 -9.84 -13.10 9.16
CA GLU A 214 -10.03 -12.23 7.99
C GLU A 214 -8.69 -11.98 7.30
N ILE A 215 -7.60 -11.80 8.04
CA ILE A 215 -6.25 -11.70 7.45
C ILE A 215 -5.91 -12.96 6.65
N LYS A 216 -6.11 -14.15 7.24
CA LYS A 216 -5.89 -15.44 6.55
C LYS A 216 -6.75 -15.58 5.29
N ARG A 217 -8.03 -15.23 5.39
CA ARG A 217 -8.96 -15.24 4.24
C ARG A 217 -8.44 -14.37 3.09
N ARG A 218 -7.90 -13.18 3.38
CA ARG A 218 -7.39 -12.27 2.34
C ARG A 218 -6.13 -12.80 1.66
N ILE A 219 -5.21 -13.43 2.42
CA ILE A 219 -4.04 -14.12 1.85
C ILE A 219 -4.49 -15.26 0.92
N GLU A 220 -5.40 -16.12 1.41
CA GLU A 220 -5.94 -17.25 0.65
C GLU A 220 -6.68 -16.79 -0.62
N LEU A 221 -7.50 -15.74 -0.53
CA LEU A 221 -8.25 -15.19 -1.65
C LEU A 221 -7.31 -14.66 -2.75
N ALA A 222 -6.27 -13.92 -2.38
CA ALA A 222 -5.29 -13.40 -3.32
C ALA A 222 -4.50 -14.54 -4.00
N HIS A 223 -4.12 -15.56 -3.22
CA HIS A 223 -3.41 -16.73 -3.73
C HIS A 223 -4.27 -17.53 -4.71
N ASP A 224 -5.50 -17.90 -4.32
CA ASP A 224 -6.44 -18.65 -5.15
C ASP A 224 -6.76 -17.93 -6.46
N TYR A 225 -6.97 -16.60 -6.41
CA TYR A 225 -7.20 -15.82 -7.63
C TYR A 225 -6.02 -15.91 -8.60
N LEU A 226 -4.79 -15.73 -8.12
CA LEU A 226 -3.60 -15.78 -8.97
C LEU A 226 -3.35 -17.18 -9.52
N GLU A 227 -3.50 -18.23 -8.72
CA GLU A 227 -3.35 -19.60 -9.19
C GLU A 227 -4.34 -19.92 -10.30
N ARG A 228 -5.62 -19.61 -10.10
CA ARG A 228 -6.66 -19.81 -11.13
C ARG A 228 -6.38 -19.02 -12.40
N LEU A 229 -5.91 -17.78 -12.27
CA LEU A 229 -5.58 -16.94 -13.42
C LEU A 229 -4.35 -17.47 -14.18
N ILE A 230 -3.29 -17.85 -13.46
CA ILE A 230 -2.09 -18.45 -14.04
C ILE A 230 -2.45 -19.74 -14.80
N ASP A 231 -3.26 -20.61 -14.20
CA ASP A 231 -3.70 -21.85 -14.82
C ASP A 231 -4.60 -21.62 -16.04
N ALA A 232 -5.47 -20.61 -16.01
CA ALA A 232 -6.29 -20.23 -17.16
C ALA A 232 -5.42 -19.70 -18.31
N VAL A 233 -4.43 -18.86 -18.01
CA VAL A 233 -3.49 -18.32 -19.00
C VAL A 233 -2.62 -19.42 -19.62
N LYS A 234 -2.05 -20.31 -18.81
CA LYS A 234 -1.23 -21.45 -19.28
C LYS A 234 -1.98 -22.40 -20.20
N ARG A 235 -3.27 -22.58 -19.97
CA ARG A 235 -4.15 -23.43 -20.79
C ARG A 235 -4.77 -22.71 -21.98
N GLU A 236 -4.48 -21.42 -22.15
CA GLU A 236 -5.12 -20.55 -23.14
C GLU A 236 -6.66 -20.55 -23.04
N ASP A 237 -7.19 -20.72 -21.83
CA ASP A 237 -8.63 -20.82 -21.56
C ASP A 237 -9.26 -19.41 -21.49
N ALA A 238 -9.66 -18.91 -22.66
CA ALA A 238 -10.25 -17.58 -22.79
C ALA A 238 -11.57 -17.42 -22.01
N GLU A 239 -12.35 -18.49 -21.82
CA GLU A 239 -13.60 -18.43 -21.07
C GLU A 239 -13.33 -18.29 -19.57
N ALA A 240 -12.36 -19.06 -19.04
CA ALA A 240 -11.94 -18.95 -17.65
C ALA A 240 -11.33 -17.56 -17.34
N ILE A 241 -10.49 -17.02 -18.23
CA ILE A 241 -9.94 -15.66 -18.09
C ILE A 241 -11.07 -14.63 -17.99
N LEU A 242 -12.02 -14.65 -18.92
CA LEU A 242 -13.18 -13.74 -18.91
C LEU A 242 -14.11 -13.93 -17.71
N SER A 243 -14.17 -15.14 -17.14
CA SER A 243 -14.90 -15.40 -15.91
C SER A 243 -14.21 -14.75 -14.70
N LEU A 244 -12.88 -14.87 -14.61
CA LEU A 244 -12.08 -14.27 -13.53
C LEU A 244 -12.11 -12.74 -13.55
N GLU A 245 -12.18 -12.12 -14.73
CA GLU A 245 -12.40 -10.66 -14.86
C GLU A 245 -13.65 -10.21 -14.09
N LYS A 246 -14.72 -11.01 -14.13
CA LYS A 246 -16.02 -10.66 -13.51
C LYS A 246 -16.04 -10.82 -11.99
N GLU A 247 -15.01 -11.46 -11.42
CA GLU A 247 -14.85 -11.54 -9.96
C GLU A 247 -14.28 -10.25 -9.38
N MET A 248 -13.67 -9.40 -10.22
CA MET A 248 -13.16 -8.10 -9.81
C MET A 248 -14.31 -7.25 -9.23
N PRO A 249 -14.16 -6.73 -8.01
CA PRO A 249 -15.12 -5.81 -7.45
C PRO A 249 -15.15 -4.51 -8.27
N PHE A 250 -16.29 -3.83 -8.34
CA PHE A 250 -16.45 -2.56 -9.07
C PHE A 250 -16.06 -2.65 -10.57
N PRO A 251 -16.84 -3.35 -11.40
CA PRO A 251 -16.55 -3.49 -12.82
C PRO A 251 -16.51 -2.11 -13.53
N SER A 252 -15.38 -1.81 -14.16
CA SER A 252 -15.10 -0.56 -14.85
C SER A 252 -14.04 -0.77 -15.95
N ASN A 253 -13.78 0.25 -16.76
CA ASN A 253 -12.67 0.18 -17.72
C ASN A 253 -11.32 0.00 -17.01
N PHE A 254 -11.14 0.65 -15.87
CA PHE A 254 -9.93 0.52 -15.06
C PHE A 254 -9.73 -0.91 -14.55
N THR A 255 -10.72 -1.49 -13.87
CA THR A 255 -10.58 -2.86 -13.32
C THR A 255 -10.42 -3.91 -14.42
N LYS A 256 -11.00 -3.67 -15.60
CA LYS A 256 -10.75 -4.47 -16.80
C LYS A 256 -9.31 -4.33 -17.31
N GLU A 257 -8.78 -3.13 -17.40
CA GLU A 257 -7.39 -2.88 -17.81
C GLU A 257 -6.40 -3.52 -16.83
N CYS A 258 -6.63 -3.43 -15.52
CA CYS A 258 -5.83 -4.12 -14.51
C CYS A 258 -5.87 -5.65 -14.69
N HIS A 259 -7.06 -6.23 -14.91
CA HIS A 259 -7.17 -7.66 -15.18
C HIS A 259 -6.42 -8.08 -16.46
N GLN A 260 -6.56 -7.29 -17.53
CA GLN A 260 -5.82 -7.53 -18.77
C GLN A 260 -4.30 -7.45 -18.54
N LYS A 261 -3.85 -6.50 -17.73
CA LYS A 261 -2.44 -6.36 -17.38
C LYS A 261 -1.91 -7.56 -16.61
N ASN A 262 -2.69 -8.11 -15.68
CA ASN A 262 -2.35 -9.35 -15.00
C ASN A 262 -2.12 -10.49 -16.01
N VAL A 263 -3.04 -10.65 -16.95
CA VAL A 263 -2.95 -11.68 -18.00
C VAL A 263 -1.72 -11.49 -18.88
N GLU A 264 -1.38 -10.25 -19.25
CA GLU A 264 -0.17 -9.93 -20.01
C GLU A 264 1.10 -10.34 -19.26
N ILE A 265 1.26 -9.89 -18.02
CA ILE A 265 2.44 -10.21 -17.18
C ILE A 265 2.57 -11.72 -17.01
N ILE A 266 1.47 -12.41 -16.69
CA ILE A 266 1.47 -13.87 -16.54
C ILE A 266 1.88 -14.56 -17.86
N ARG A 267 1.44 -14.06 -19.03
CA ARG A 267 1.88 -14.62 -20.31
C ARG A 267 3.37 -14.42 -20.53
N GLU A 268 3.88 -13.22 -20.28
CA GLU A 268 5.29 -12.87 -20.44
C GLU A 268 6.22 -13.71 -19.54
N GLU A 269 5.78 -14.06 -18.32
CA GLU A 269 6.55 -14.90 -17.40
C GLU A 269 6.47 -16.41 -17.69
N ASN A 270 5.46 -16.85 -18.45
CA ASN A 270 5.26 -18.27 -18.78
C ASN A 270 5.74 -18.65 -20.20
N THR A 271 6.22 -17.69 -20.99
CA THR A 271 6.94 -17.92 -22.26
C THR A 271 8.41 -18.23 -22.05
#